data_AF-A0A2T3L5M8-F1
#
_entry.id   AF-A0A2T3L5M8-F1
#
_cell.length_a   1.000
_cell.length_b   1.000
_cell.length_c   1.000
_cell.angle_alpha   90.00
_cell.angle_beta   90.00
_cell.angle_gamma   90.00
#
_symmetry.space_group_name_H-M   'P 1'
#
loop_
_entity.id
_entity.type
_entity.pdbx_description
1 polymer ?
#
loop_
_entity_poly.entity_id
_entity_poly.type
_entity_poly.pdbx_seq_one_letter_code
_entity_poly.pdbx_strand_id
1 'polypeptide(L)'
;METFKISELAKEFDITTRSIRFYEDMGLIHPARQGNIRVYQRRDKIRLKLILRGKRLGFSLAEIRELFELYDTNQSDNQLNQMLTIIDDKQVTLQRQLNDINVVMNELNAARKRCHQALNRSKPS
;
A
#
# COMPACT_ATOMS: atom_id res chain seq x y z
N MET A 1 -0.49 -19.99 -17.95
CA MET A 1 -0.75 -18.98 -16.91
C MET A 1 0.48 -18.10 -16.82
N GLU A 2 0.33 -16.77 -16.80
CA GLU A 2 1.47 -15.84 -16.80
C GLU A 2 2.28 -15.97 -15.51
N THR A 3 3.60 -15.99 -15.65
CA THR A 3 4.56 -16.13 -14.54
C THR A 3 5.64 -15.06 -14.60
N PHE A 4 6.11 -14.62 -13.45
CA PHE A 4 7.08 -13.55 -13.30
C PHE A 4 8.32 -14.05 -12.55
N LYS A 5 9.47 -13.47 -12.84
CA LYS A 5 10.70 -13.58 -12.04
C LYS A 5 10.72 -12.52 -10.96
N ILE A 6 11.49 -12.77 -9.90
CA ILE A 6 11.65 -11.81 -8.79
C ILE A 6 12.16 -10.44 -9.26
N SER A 7 13.05 -10.42 -10.25
CA SER A 7 13.63 -9.20 -10.81
C SER A 7 12.61 -8.36 -11.58
N GLU A 8 11.65 -9.02 -12.25
CA GLU A 8 10.59 -8.34 -13.00
C GLU A 8 9.64 -7.65 -12.03
N LEU A 9 9.22 -8.36 -10.98
CA LEU A 9 8.37 -7.78 -9.93
C LEU A 9 9.08 -6.66 -9.16
N ALA A 10 10.37 -6.84 -8.84
CA ALA A 10 11.17 -5.82 -8.17
C ALA A 10 11.21 -4.52 -8.99
N LYS A 11 11.47 -4.64 -10.30
CA LYS A 11 11.48 -3.50 -11.22
C LYS A 11 10.09 -2.87 -11.38
N GLU A 12 9.05 -3.67 -11.54
CA GLU A 12 7.68 -3.19 -11.74
C GLU A 12 7.16 -2.40 -10.52
N PHE A 13 7.44 -2.88 -9.32
CA PHE A 13 6.97 -2.25 -8.09
C PHE A 13 7.94 -1.25 -7.47
N ASP A 14 9.08 -1.01 -8.13
CA ASP A 14 10.16 -0.14 -7.65
C ASP A 14 10.61 -0.50 -6.22
N ILE A 15 10.90 -1.79 -6.01
CA ILE A 15 11.42 -2.32 -4.74
C ILE A 15 12.59 -3.26 -5.00
N THR A 16 13.35 -3.55 -3.94
CA THR A 16 14.45 -4.51 -4.05
C THR A 16 13.93 -5.95 -4.10
N THR A 17 14.69 -6.84 -4.74
CA THR A 17 14.45 -8.29 -4.65
C THR A 17 14.55 -8.79 -3.20
N ARG A 18 15.36 -8.11 -2.35
CA ARG A 18 15.43 -8.37 -0.91
C ARG A 18 14.10 -8.10 -0.21
N SER A 19 13.39 -7.04 -0.57
CA SER A 19 12.06 -6.73 -0.03
C SER A 19 11.05 -7.82 -0.38
N ILE A 20 11.08 -8.33 -1.62
CA ILE A 20 10.18 -9.42 -2.04
C ILE A 20 10.48 -10.70 -1.24
N ARG A 21 11.76 -11.06 -1.09
CA ARG A 21 12.16 -12.22 -0.27
C ARG A 21 11.73 -12.05 1.19
N PHE A 22 11.84 -10.84 1.73
CA PHE A 22 11.37 -10.58 3.08
C PHE A 22 9.86 -10.84 3.22
N TYR A 23 9.03 -10.50 2.23
CA TYR A 23 7.61 -10.84 2.24
C TYR A 23 7.34 -12.35 2.07
N GLU A 24 8.20 -13.08 1.35
CA GLU A 24 8.17 -14.55 1.32
C GLU A 24 8.53 -15.16 2.68
N ASP A 25 9.58 -14.66 3.33
CA ASP A 25 10.05 -15.14 4.64
C ASP A 25 8.98 -14.87 5.72
N MET A 26 8.24 -13.78 5.57
CA MET A 26 7.05 -13.50 6.37
C MET A 26 5.84 -14.31 5.95
N GLY A 27 5.89 -15.16 4.92
CA GLY A 27 4.75 -15.98 4.50
C GLY A 27 3.57 -15.19 3.94
N LEU A 28 3.81 -13.98 3.41
CA LEU A 28 2.76 -13.18 2.75
C LEU A 28 2.60 -13.55 1.27
N ILE A 29 3.65 -14.11 0.68
CA ILE A 29 3.71 -14.52 -0.72
C ILE A 29 4.35 -15.91 -0.80
N HIS A 30 3.81 -16.78 -1.65
CA HIS A 30 4.26 -18.17 -1.78
C HIS A 30 4.51 -18.51 -3.26
N PRO A 31 5.66 -18.08 -3.82
CA PRO A 31 6.00 -18.37 -5.20
C PRO A 31 6.21 -19.88 -5.38
N ALA A 32 5.90 -20.36 -6.58
CA ALA A 32 6.27 -21.70 -6.99
C ALA A 32 7.77 -21.80 -7.30
N ARG A 33 8.26 -23.02 -7.44
CA ARG A 33 9.61 -23.29 -7.95
C ARG A 33 9.55 -24.05 -9.26
N GLN A 34 10.37 -23.62 -10.21
CA GLN A 34 10.66 -24.37 -11.43
C GLN A 34 12.16 -24.69 -11.44
N GLY A 35 12.49 -25.91 -11.03
CA GLY A 35 13.86 -26.26 -10.64
C GLY A 35 14.32 -25.41 -9.45
N ASN A 36 15.47 -24.75 -9.58
CA ASN A 36 16.02 -23.86 -8.54
C ASN A 36 15.49 -22.42 -8.61
N ILE A 37 14.67 -22.08 -9.61
CA ILE A 37 14.22 -20.71 -9.86
C ILE A 37 12.85 -20.48 -9.20
N ARG A 38 12.72 -19.38 -8.45
CA ARG A 38 11.44 -18.89 -7.94
C ARG A 38 10.61 -18.30 -9.08
N VAL A 39 9.37 -18.71 -9.18
CA VAL A 39 8.43 -18.29 -10.21
C VAL A 39 7.15 -17.81 -9.53
N TYR A 40 6.83 -16.53 -9.73
CA TYR A 40 5.68 -15.87 -9.12
C TYR A 40 4.52 -15.92 -10.10
N GLN A 41 3.35 -16.28 -9.61
CA GLN A 41 2.14 -16.27 -10.42
C GLN A 41 1.40 -14.94 -10.29
N ARG A 42 0.36 -14.76 -11.11
CA ARG A 42 -0.52 -13.58 -11.05
C ARG A 42 -1.05 -13.30 -9.64
N ARG A 43 -1.36 -14.33 -8.83
CA ARG A 43 -1.80 -14.18 -7.44
C ARG A 43 -0.75 -13.51 -6.56
N ASP A 44 0.52 -13.90 -6.71
CA ASP A 44 1.65 -13.40 -5.93
C ASP A 44 1.90 -11.93 -6.25
N LYS A 45 1.80 -11.57 -7.54
CA LYS A 45 1.88 -10.19 -8.02
C LYS A 45 0.76 -9.32 -7.43
N ILE A 46 -0.47 -9.83 -7.37
CA ILE A 46 -1.60 -9.11 -6.77
C ILE A 46 -1.38 -8.92 -5.26
N ARG A 47 -0.96 -9.96 -4.53
CA ARG A 47 -0.62 -9.85 -3.11
C ARG A 47 0.49 -8.84 -2.86
N LEU A 48 1.57 -8.89 -3.64
CA LEU A 48 2.68 -7.94 -3.53
C LEU A 48 2.19 -6.49 -3.67
N LYS A 49 1.34 -6.24 -4.67
CA LYS A 49 0.71 -4.92 -4.87
C LYS A 49 -0.11 -4.46 -3.65
N LEU A 50 -0.85 -5.38 -3.03
CA LEU A 50 -1.66 -5.10 -1.85
C LEU A 50 -0.79 -4.85 -0.60
N ILE A 51 0.25 -5.65 -0.36
CA ILE A 51 1.21 -5.44 0.73
C ILE A 51 1.81 -4.03 0.65
N LEU A 52 2.29 -3.65 -0.54
CA LEU A 52 2.91 -2.34 -0.74
C LEU A 52 1.93 -1.19 -0.53
N ARG A 53 0.67 -1.34 -0.96
CA ARG A 53 -0.38 -0.34 -0.70
C ARG A 53 -0.72 -0.25 0.78
N GLY A 54 -0.92 -1.38 1.46
CA GLY A 54 -1.20 -1.41 2.89
C GLY A 54 -0.09 -0.73 3.69
N LYS A 55 1.17 -1.04 3.39
CA LYS A 55 2.32 -0.39 4.03
C LYS A 55 2.33 1.13 3.84
N ARG A 56 1.99 1.64 2.66
CA ARG A 56 1.90 3.09 2.39
C ARG A 56 0.75 3.76 3.14
N LEU A 57 -0.31 3.01 3.41
CA LEU A 57 -1.47 3.46 4.19
C LEU A 57 -1.32 3.25 5.71
N GLY A 58 -0.13 2.84 6.16
CA GLY A 58 0.18 2.70 7.59
C GLY A 58 -0.20 1.36 8.21
N PHE A 59 -0.61 0.36 7.42
CA PHE A 59 -0.82 -0.99 7.93
C PHE A 59 0.52 -1.65 8.30
N SER A 60 0.52 -2.36 9.42
CA SER A 60 1.57 -3.30 9.81
C SER A 60 1.52 -4.56 8.93
N LEU A 61 2.61 -5.32 8.93
CA LEU A 61 2.64 -6.60 8.21
C LEU A 61 1.77 -7.67 8.87
N ALA A 62 1.51 -7.55 10.17
CA ALA A 62 0.61 -8.44 10.90
C ALA A 62 -0.84 -8.22 10.43
N GLU A 63 -1.31 -6.97 10.39
CA GLU A 63 -2.64 -6.63 9.86
C GLU A 63 -2.78 -7.06 8.39
N ILE A 64 -1.74 -6.86 7.57
CA ILE A 64 -1.74 -7.31 6.16
C ILE A 64 -1.84 -8.84 6.05
N ARG A 65 -1.21 -9.59 6.97
CA ARG A 65 -1.30 -11.05 6.99
C ARG A 65 -2.71 -11.50 7.33
N GLU A 66 -3.30 -10.96 8.41
CA GLU A 66 -4.67 -11.26 8.83
C GLU A 66 -5.65 -10.99 7.68
N LEU A 67 -5.48 -9.87 6.97
CA LEU A 67 -6.30 -9.54 5.81
C LEU A 67 -6.23 -10.62 4.70
N PHE A 68 -5.07 -11.23 4.47
CA PHE A 68 -4.92 -12.29 3.46
C PHE A 68 -5.38 -13.66 3.92
N GLU A 69 -5.12 -14.04 5.17
CA GLU A 69 -5.58 -15.32 5.72
C GLU A 69 -7.09 -15.46 5.64
N LEU A 70 -7.82 -14.37 5.86
CA LEU A 70 -9.27 -14.29 5.72
C LEU A 70 -9.76 -14.46 4.27
N TYR A 71 -8.99 -14.00 3.28
CA TYR A 71 -9.33 -14.16 1.86
C TYR A 71 -9.10 -15.60 1.37
N ASP A 72 -8.14 -16.30 1.96
CA ASP A 72 -7.69 -17.62 1.51
C ASP A 72 -8.49 -18.80 2.10
N THR A 73 -9.40 -18.56 3.04
CA THR A 73 -10.05 -19.63 3.83
C THR A 73 -11.55 -19.37 4.04
N ASN A 74 -12.31 -20.44 4.33
CA ASN A 74 -13.71 -20.34 4.76
C ASN A 74 -13.73 -19.93 6.25
N GLN A 75 -14.03 -18.67 6.50
CA GLN A 75 -13.94 -18.04 7.81
C GLN A 75 -15.24 -18.17 8.62
N SER A 76 -15.12 -18.23 9.94
CA SER A 76 -16.28 -18.15 10.84
C SER A 76 -16.79 -16.72 10.98
N ASP A 77 -18.06 -16.55 11.35
CA ASP A 77 -18.68 -15.23 11.57
C ASP A 77 -17.90 -14.36 12.57
N ASN A 78 -17.27 -14.97 13.58
CA ASN A 78 -16.45 -14.23 14.56
C ASN A 78 -15.19 -13.62 13.91
N GLN A 79 -14.51 -14.37 13.04
CA GLN A 79 -13.33 -13.88 12.32
C GLN A 79 -13.70 -12.76 11.34
N LEU A 80 -14.86 -12.86 10.68
CA LEU A 80 -15.39 -11.79 9.83
C LEU A 80 -15.73 -10.52 10.62
N ASN A 81 -16.30 -10.64 11.82
CA ASN A 81 -16.61 -9.48 12.66
C ASN A 81 -15.36 -8.77 13.19
N GLN A 82 -14.33 -9.51 13.62
CA GLN A 82 -13.04 -8.94 14.01
C GLN A 82 -12.40 -8.16 12.86
N MET A 83 -12.47 -8.73 11.65
CA MET A 83 -11.98 -8.10 10.43
C MET A 83 -12.70 -6.80 10.09
N LEU A 84 -14.03 -6.78 10.16
CA LEU A 84 -14.81 -5.56 9.94
C LEU A 84 -14.36 -4.46 10.89
N THR A 85 -14.10 -4.80 12.15
CA THR A 85 -13.59 -3.83 13.14
C THR A 85 -12.24 -3.25 12.73
N ILE A 86 -11.28 -4.08 12.30
CA ILE A 86 -9.96 -3.62 11.83
C ILE A 86 -10.11 -2.72 10.59
N ILE A 87 -10.98 -3.10 9.64
CA ILE A 87 -11.25 -2.33 8.43
C ILE A 87 -11.84 -0.96 8.78
N ASP A 88 -12.87 -0.94 9.62
CA ASP A 88 -13.58 0.28 10.01
C ASP A 88 -12.65 1.26 10.74
N ASP A 89 -11.84 0.76 11.68
CA ASP A 89 -10.86 1.57 12.42
C ASP A 89 -9.82 2.20 11.48
N LYS A 90 -9.37 1.46 10.47
CA LYS A 90 -8.45 1.98 9.45
C LYS A 90 -9.11 2.94 8.49
N GLN A 91 -10.36 2.70 8.09
CA GLN A 91 -11.11 3.65 7.28
C GLN A 91 -11.26 4.99 8.01
N VAL A 92 -11.63 4.97 9.28
CA VAL A 92 -11.74 6.18 10.11
C VAL A 92 -10.39 6.90 10.19
N THR A 93 -9.30 6.16 10.43
CA THR A 93 -7.95 6.73 10.52
C THR A 93 -7.52 7.39 9.21
N LEU A 94 -7.68 6.69 8.08
CA LEU A 94 -7.32 7.19 6.75
C LEU A 94 -8.18 8.39 6.34
N GLN A 95 -9.47 8.38 6.65
CA GLN A 95 -10.36 9.49 6.36
C GLN A 95 -9.96 10.75 7.15
N ARG A 96 -9.54 10.60 8.41
CA ARG A 96 -9.00 11.72 9.19
C ARG A 96 -7.74 12.28 8.57
N GLN A 97 -6.78 11.43 8.20
CA GLN A 97 -5.55 11.86 7.52
C GLN A 97 -5.84 12.58 6.20
N LEU A 98 -6.80 12.11 5.42
CA LEU A 98 -7.22 12.77 4.17
C LEU A 98 -7.77 14.17 4.44
N ASN A 99 -8.60 14.32 5.47
CA ASN A 99 -9.14 15.62 5.87
C ASN A 99 -8.03 16.58 6.28
N ASP A 100 -7.07 16.13 7.10
CA ASP A 100 -5.93 16.94 7.53
C ASP A 100 -5.05 17.38 6.35
N ILE A 101 -4.77 16.46 5.41
CA ILE A 101 -4.04 16.78 4.17
C ILE A 101 -4.78 17.86 3.37
N ASN A 102 -6.10 17.75 3.25
CA ASN A 102 -6.90 18.74 2.51
C ASN A 102 -6.86 20.13 3.17
N VAL A 103 -6.88 20.20 4.51
CA VAL A 103 -6.73 21.46 5.25
C VAL A 103 -5.38 22.10 4.93
N VAL A 104 -4.28 21.35 5.09
CA VAL A 104 -2.92 21.86 4.80
C VAL A 104 -2.79 22.29 3.34
N MET A 105 -3.34 21.54 2.38
CA MET A 105 -3.28 21.93 0.97
C MET A 105 -4.01 23.23 0.69
N ASN A 106 -5.16 23.48 1.35
CA ASN A 106 -5.87 24.74 1.22
C ASN A 106 -5.06 25.92 1.78
N GLU A 107 -4.40 25.74 2.93
CA GLU A 107 -3.53 26.74 3.53
C GLU A 107 -2.33 27.07 2.63
N LEU A 108 -1.67 26.04 2.08
CA LEU A 108 -0.56 26.20 1.15
C LEU A 108 -1.00 26.93 -0.13
N ASN A 109 -2.18 26.61 -0.65
CA ASN A 109 -2.74 27.30 -1.82
C ASN A 109 -3.04 28.79 -1.52
N ALA A 110 -3.57 29.10 -0.34
CA ALA A 110 -3.80 30.47 0.08
C ALA A 110 -2.48 31.25 0.25
N ALA A 111 -1.46 30.63 0.86
CA ALA A 111 -0.12 31.21 0.99
C ALA A 111 0.49 31.48 -0.40
N ARG A 112 0.40 30.51 -1.33
CA ARG A 112 0.86 30.68 -2.71
C ARG A 112 0.20 31.88 -3.40
N LYS A 113 -1.12 32.03 -3.27
CA LYS A 113 -1.86 33.19 -3.82
C LYS A 113 -1.36 34.51 -3.25
N ARG A 114 -1.13 34.60 -1.93
CA ARG A 114 -0.58 35.80 -1.29
C ARG A 114 0.81 36.15 -1.84
N CYS A 115 1.70 35.17 -1.99
CA CYS A 115 3.02 35.39 -2.57
C CYS A 115 2.95 35.93 -4.01
N HIS A 116 2.09 35.36 -4.86
CA HIS A 116 1.91 35.87 -6.23
C HIS A 116 1.36 37.29 -6.26
N GLN A 117 0.39 37.62 -5.39
CA GLN A 117 -0.16 38.97 -5.30
C GLN A 117 0.89 39.98 -4.85
N ALA A 118 1.74 39.63 -3.88
CA ALA A 118 2.84 40.48 -3.44
C ALA A 118 3.84 40.73 -4.57
N LEU A 119 4.30 39.68 -5.27
CA LEU A 119 5.24 39.82 -6.39
C LEU A 119 4.69 40.67 -7.54
N ASN A 120 3.40 40.57 -7.85
CA ASN A 120 2.78 41.37 -8.90
C ASN A 120 2.62 42.85 -8.52
N ARG A 121 2.51 43.17 -7.22
CA ARG A 121 2.50 44.56 -6.74
C ARG A 121 3.90 45.18 -6.74
N SER A 122 4.95 44.36 -6.66
CA SER A 122 6.35 44.80 -6.58
C SER A 122 7.03 45.00 -7.95
N LYS A 123 6.39 44.64 -9.06
CA LYS A 123 6.87 44.95 -10.41
C LYS A 123 6.35 46.33 -10.84
N PRO A 124 7.20 47.37 -10.93
CA PRO A 124 6.78 48.63 -11.57
C PRO A 124 6.59 48.40 -13.07
N SER A 125 5.68 49.18 -13.68
CA SER A 125 5.53 49.30 -15.14
C SER A 125 6.82 49.74 -15.82
#